data_AF-A0A4U0U8D3-F1
#
_entry.id   AF-A0A4U0U8D3-F1
#
_cell.length_a   1.000
_cell.length_b   1.000
_cell.length_c   1.000
_cell.angle_alpha   90.00
_cell.angle_beta   90.00
_cell.angle_gamma   90.00
#
_symmetry.space_group_name_H-M   'P 1'
#
loop_
_entity.id
_entity.type
_entity.pdbx_description
1 polymer ?
#
loop_
_entity_poly.entity_id
_entity_poly.type
_entity_poly.pdbx_seq_one_letter_code
_entity_poly.pdbx_strand_id
1 'polypeptide(L)'
;MATKRPHPDSAVHPSRLAQVPPEPSRKRRKQTEKPAHITGPSFKKAHPVHDLKAQIRSLRRLLEHTSNSKLPATVRVEKERALQSAQRELIEAERARKRSDIIGRWHKVRFFERQKASKRVKRLRKELAEAGGNESEVEQKLREAELDVKYAIYYPLEKEYVPLFAKKKKQEDTAESDEESPEPAEYEREGDPEMWQLVKKCMTDGTLEALRNGKLTADKHDLDPGAEQSTVPAPIVQPKMQRQKADPKPLEGNRRERRKAAATAKAESDDDSEGGFFE
;
A
#
# COMPACT_ATOMS: atom_id res chain seq x y z
N MET A 1 -32.11 42.25 -2.84
CA MET A 1 -30.81 42.08 -3.51
C MET A 1 -29.92 43.27 -3.17
N ALA A 2 -29.09 43.17 -2.12
CA ALA A 2 -28.18 44.25 -1.73
C ALA A 2 -26.88 44.13 -2.51
N THR A 3 -26.58 45.11 -3.37
CA THR A 3 -25.33 45.14 -4.13
C THR A 3 -24.21 45.66 -3.25
N LYS A 4 -23.16 44.83 -3.09
CA LYS A 4 -21.93 45.16 -2.36
C LYS A 4 -21.24 46.32 -3.10
N ARG A 5 -21.16 47.50 -2.48
CA ARG A 5 -20.36 48.61 -3.02
C ARG A 5 -18.88 48.22 -3.00
N PRO A 6 -18.11 48.43 -4.08
CA PRO A 6 -16.67 48.18 -4.07
C PRO A 6 -16.02 49.14 -3.07
N HIS A 7 -15.15 48.60 -2.21
CA HIS A 7 -14.32 49.40 -1.32
C HIS A 7 -13.29 50.14 -2.20
N PRO A 8 -13.11 51.48 -2.10
CA PRO A 8 -12.03 52.14 -2.80
C PRO A 8 -10.71 51.67 -2.20
N ASP A 9 -9.91 50.97 -2.99
CA ASP A 9 -8.53 50.65 -2.64
C ASP A 9 -7.76 51.95 -2.39
N SER A 10 -7.35 52.14 -1.13
CA SER A 10 -6.28 53.03 -0.69
C SER A 10 -6.22 54.43 -1.34
N ALA A 11 -7.26 55.23 -1.22
CA ALA A 11 -7.14 56.68 -1.47
C ALA A 11 -6.59 57.37 -0.22
N VAL A 12 -5.28 57.24 0.03
CA VAL A 12 -4.59 58.08 1.02
C VAL A 12 -4.64 59.52 0.50
N HIS A 13 -5.24 60.43 1.27
CA HIS A 13 -5.29 61.86 0.94
C HIS A 13 -3.86 62.40 0.70
N PRO A 14 -3.61 63.24 -0.32
CA PRO A 14 -2.24 63.61 -0.76
C PRO A 14 -1.37 64.20 0.36
N SER A 15 -1.97 64.87 1.34
CA SER A 15 -1.26 65.43 2.51
C SER A 15 -0.72 64.38 3.50
N ARG A 16 -1.22 63.14 3.47
CA ARG A 16 -0.78 62.05 4.35
C ARG A 16 0.15 61.05 3.67
N LEU A 17 0.37 61.19 2.36
CA LEU A 17 1.13 60.25 1.55
C LEU A 17 2.61 60.16 1.97
N ALA A 18 3.17 61.26 2.49
CA ALA A 18 4.54 61.30 3.03
C ALA A 18 4.71 60.62 4.39
N GLN A 19 3.62 60.34 5.11
CA GLN A 19 3.65 59.69 6.44
C GLN A 19 3.34 58.19 6.37
N VAL A 20 2.93 57.67 5.21
CA VAL A 20 2.67 56.24 5.03
C VAL A 20 4.00 55.56 4.73
N PRO A 21 4.47 54.63 5.59
CA PRO A 21 5.67 53.86 5.30
C PRO A 21 5.49 53.09 3.98
N PRO A 22 6.50 53.00 3.12
CA PRO A 22 6.38 52.24 1.88
C PRO A 22 6.02 50.79 2.20
N GLU A 23 4.89 50.33 1.67
CA GLU A 23 4.49 48.91 1.75
C GLU A 23 5.68 48.05 1.32
N PRO A 24 6.12 47.06 2.13
CA PRO A 24 7.22 46.22 1.76
C PRO A 24 6.82 45.47 0.50
N SER A 25 7.45 45.85 -0.63
CA SER A 25 7.33 45.17 -1.91
C SER A 25 7.44 43.67 -1.65
N ARG A 26 6.30 42.97 -1.76
CA ARG A 26 6.27 41.51 -1.75
C ARG A 26 7.03 41.09 -3.00
N LYS A 27 8.35 40.92 -2.87
CA LYS A 27 9.20 40.33 -3.90
C LYS A 27 8.49 39.05 -4.32
N ARG A 28 7.88 39.03 -5.51
CA ARG A 28 7.37 37.80 -6.11
C ARG A 28 8.54 36.84 -6.04
N ARG A 29 8.39 35.76 -5.24
CA ARG A 29 9.39 34.69 -5.19
C ARG A 29 9.66 34.32 -6.65
N LYS A 30 10.84 34.67 -7.16
CA LYS A 30 11.32 34.14 -8.43
C LYS A 30 11.15 32.63 -8.31
N GLN A 31 10.40 32.02 -9.21
CA GLN A 31 10.38 30.56 -9.31
C GLN A 31 11.84 30.16 -9.49
N THR A 32 12.45 29.62 -8.44
CA THR A 32 13.81 29.09 -8.53
C THR A 32 13.73 27.94 -9.51
N GLU A 33 14.24 28.13 -10.71
CA GLU A 33 14.45 27.04 -11.66
C GLU A 33 15.24 25.96 -10.93
N LYS A 34 14.73 24.73 -10.97
CA LYS A 34 15.35 23.63 -10.24
C LYS A 34 16.77 23.44 -10.81
N PRO A 35 17.79 23.27 -9.96
CA PRO A 35 19.15 23.12 -10.44
C PRO A 35 19.26 21.86 -11.31
N ALA A 36 20.07 21.94 -12.38
CA ALA A 36 20.20 20.94 -13.44
C ALA A 36 20.65 19.54 -12.98
N HIS A 37 21.07 19.37 -11.72
CA HIS A 37 21.42 18.07 -11.13
C HIS A 37 20.20 17.31 -10.56
N ILE A 38 19.01 17.94 -10.52
CA ILE A 38 17.74 17.29 -10.14
C ILE A 38 16.95 16.95 -11.41
N THR A 39 17.61 16.33 -12.38
CA THR A 39 17.04 15.79 -13.62
C THR A 39 16.63 14.34 -13.40
N GLY A 40 15.89 14.08 -12.33
CA GLY A 40 15.27 12.79 -12.06
C GLY A 40 13.79 13.00 -11.74
N PRO A 41 12.94 11.97 -11.89
CA PRO A 41 11.65 11.97 -11.24
C PRO A 41 11.89 12.32 -9.78
N SER A 42 11.23 13.36 -9.27
CA SER A 42 11.28 13.65 -7.84
C SER A 42 11.03 12.35 -7.08
N PHE A 43 11.73 12.09 -5.98
CA PHE A 43 11.50 10.91 -5.14
C PHE A 43 10.01 10.71 -4.78
N LYS A 44 9.21 11.80 -4.78
CA LYS A 44 7.75 11.80 -4.56
C LYS A 44 6.90 11.43 -5.80
N LYS A 45 7.50 11.40 -6.98
CA LYS A 45 6.88 11.17 -8.30
C LYS A 45 7.40 9.92 -9.02
N ALA A 46 8.51 9.33 -8.56
CA ALA A 46 8.84 7.96 -8.93
C ALA A 46 7.67 7.09 -8.42
N HIS A 47 6.99 6.40 -9.33
CA HIS A 47 5.97 5.43 -8.97
C HIS A 47 6.67 4.07 -8.85
N PRO A 48 7.24 3.71 -7.69
CA PRO A 48 8.02 2.47 -7.55
C PRO A 48 7.22 1.25 -8.01
N VAL A 49 5.91 1.24 -7.74
CA VAL A 49 4.99 0.17 -8.18
C VAL A 49 4.93 0.03 -9.72
N HIS A 50 4.94 1.13 -10.47
CA HIS A 50 4.89 1.06 -11.94
C HIS A 50 6.20 0.51 -12.51
N ASP A 51 7.33 0.97 -11.99
CA ASP A 51 8.66 0.57 -12.46
C ASP A 51 8.92 -0.92 -12.13
N LEU A 52 8.51 -1.38 -10.94
CA LEU A 52 8.52 -2.79 -10.56
C LEU A 52 7.63 -3.63 -11.48
N LYS A 53 6.41 -3.17 -11.82
CA LYS A 53 5.54 -3.86 -12.80
C LYS A 53 6.16 -3.90 -14.19
N ALA A 54 6.86 -2.84 -14.62
CA ALA A 54 7.57 -2.83 -15.89
C ALA A 54 8.74 -3.83 -15.90
N GLN A 55 9.53 -3.86 -14.82
CA GLN A 55 10.64 -4.80 -14.64
C GLN A 55 10.15 -6.26 -14.61
N ILE A 56 9.10 -6.57 -13.86
CA ILE A 56 8.50 -7.92 -13.82
C ILE A 56 8.03 -8.35 -15.21
N ARG A 57 7.34 -7.47 -15.96
CA ARG A 57 6.91 -7.78 -17.34
C ARG A 57 8.09 -8.03 -18.27
N SER A 58 9.15 -7.21 -18.16
CA SER A 58 10.37 -7.38 -18.96
C SER A 58 11.07 -8.70 -18.66
N LEU A 59 11.25 -9.04 -17.38
CA LEU A 59 11.87 -10.29 -16.95
C LEU A 59 11.04 -11.52 -17.34
N ARG A 60 9.71 -11.47 -17.18
CA ARG A 60 8.80 -12.55 -17.64
C ARG A 60 8.93 -12.79 -19.13
N ARG A 61 8.81 -11.73 -19.95
CA ARG A 61 8.98 -11.82 -21.41
C ARG A 61 10.36 -12.35 -21.79
N LEU A 62 11.42 -11.89 -21.11
CA LEU A 62 12.78 -12.38 -21.36
C LEU A 62 12.87 -13.89 -21.14
N LEU A 63 12.39 -14.38 -19.99
CA LEU A 63 12.41 -15.80 -19.64
C LEU A 63 11.53 -16.65 -20.59
N GLU A 64 10.35 -16.16 -20.94
CA GLU A 64 9.43 -16.84 -21.88
C GLU A 64 10.02 -16.94 -23.29
N HIS A 65 10.59 -15.86 -23.82
CA HIS A 65 11.14 -15.83 -25.19
C HIS A 65 12.46 -16.59 -25.33
N THR A 66 13.27 -16.65 -24.27
CA THR A 66 14.59 -17.29 -24.30
C THR A 66 14.61 -18.71 -23.76
N SER A 67 13.45 -19.21 -23.30
CA SER A 67 13.22 -20.59 -22.88
C SER A 67 13.70 -21.62 -23.91
N ASN A 68 13.63 -21.28 -25.20
CA ASN A 68 13.80 -22.22 -26.31
C ASN A 68 15.23 -22.40 -26.90
N SER A 69 16.21 -21.50 -26.73
CA SER A 69 17.62 -21.80 -27.13
C SER A 69 18.72 -20.78 -26.80
N LYS A 70 18.44 -19.61 -26.21
CA LYS A 70 19.38 -18.46 -26.26
C LYS A 70 20.08 -18.05 -24.96
N LEU A 71 19.61 -18.45 -23.78
CA LEU A 71 20.24 -18.04 -22.51
C LEU A 71 20.99 -19.20 -21.84
N PRO A 72 22.24 -18.97 -21.36
CA PRO A 72 22.93 -19.90 -20.48
C PRO A 72 22.14 -20.17 -19.20
N ALA A 73 22.26 -21.39 -18.66
CA ALA A 73 21.52 -21.81 -17.46
C ALA A 73 21.78 -20.90 -16.25
N THR A 74 23.03 -20.48 -16.02
CA THR A 74 23.41 -19.56 -14.93
C THR A 74 22.64 -18.23 -15.00
N VAL A 75 22.60 -17.62 -16.19
CA VAL A 75 21.90 -16.35 -16.42
C VAL A 75 20.40 -16.51 -16.24
N ARG A 76 19.83 -17.66 -16.64
CA ARG A 76 18.40 -17.93 -16.43
C ARG A 76 18.05 -17.94 -14.94
N VAL A 77 18.81 -18.66 -14.11
CA VAL A 77 18.61 -18.73 -12.66
C VAL A 77 18.71 -17.35 -12.01
N GLU A 78 19.66 -16.51 -12.45
CA GLU A 78 19.79 -15.14 -11.96
C GLU A 78 18.56 -14.28 -12.30
N LYS A 79 18.02 -14.41 -13.52
CA LYS A 79 16.82 -13.67 -13.94
C LYS A 79 15.55 -14.16 -13.25
N GLU A 80 15.45 -15.46 -12.98
CA GLU A 80 14.36 -16.04 -12.16
C GLU A 80 14.41 -15.53 -10.72
N ARG A 81 15.60 -15.51 -10.10
CA ARG A 81 15.80 -14.91 -8.77
C ARG A 81 15.44 -13.42 -8.78
N ALA A 82 15.91 -12.67 -9.78
CA ALA A 82 15.58 -11.25 -9.91
C ALA A 82 14.07 -11.01 -10.10
N LEU A 83 13.38 -11.90 -10.82
CA LEU A 83 11.93 -11.85 -10.99
C LEU A 83 11.21 -12.10 -9.66
N GLN A 84 11.64 -13.08 -8.87
CA GLN A 84 11.09 -13.36 -7.54
C GLN A 84 11.30 -12.17 -6.58
N SER A 85 12.51 -11.60 -6.56
CA SER A 85 12.81 -10.39 -5.77
C SER A 85 11.92 -9.22 -6.18
N ALA A 86 11.79 -8.94 -7.48
CA ALA A 86 10.95 -7.85 -7.98
C ALA A 86 9.46 -8.06 -7.64
N GLN A 87 8.98 -9.31 -7.63
CA GLN A 87 7.61 -9.64 -7.22
C GLN A 87 7.38 -9.37 -5.72
N ARG A 88 8.33 -9.75 -4.86
CA ARG A 88 8.25 -9.46 -3.41
C ARG A 88 8.24 -7.95 -3.15
N GLU A 89 9.15 -7.22 -3.77
CA GLU A 89 9.21 -5.75 -3.69
C GLU A 89 7.90 -5.10 -4.18
N LEU A 90 7.28 -5.66 -5.23
CA LEU A 90 5.99 -5.17 -5.72
C LEU A 90 4.89 -5.34 -4.67
N ILE A 91 4.81 -6.49 -4.01
CA ILE A 91 3.83 -6.77 -2.96
C ILE A 91 4.02 -5.79 -1.79
N GLU A 92 5.27 -5.59 -1.35
CA GLU A 92 5.60 -4.65 -0.27
C GLU A 92 5.25 -3.20 -0.64
N ALA A 93 5.58 -2.77 -1.87
CA ALA A 93 5.27 -1.44 -2.37
C ALA A 93 3.75 -1.21 -2.48
N GLU A 94 3.00 -2.22 -2.92
CA GLU A 94 1.53 -2.17 -2.96
C GLU A 94 0.92 -2.13 -1.55
N ARG A 95 1.45 -2.92 -0.60
CA ARG A 95 1.04 -2.87 0.81
C ARG A 95 1.32 -1.49 1.42
N ALA A 96 2.50 -0.92 1.18
CA ALA A 96 2.87 0.41 1.65
C ALA A 96 1.94 1.50 1.08
N ARG A 97 1.57 1.40 -0.21
CA ARG A 97 0.61 2.31 -0.83
C ARG A 97 -0.78 2.19 -0.21
N LYS A 98 -1.32 0.97 -0.09
CA LYS A 98 -2.62 0.73 0.57
C LYS A 98 -2.62 1.27 2.00
N ARG A 99 -1.53 1.04 2.74
CA ARG A 99 -1.34 1.57 4.09
C ARG A 99 -1.36 3.10 4.10
N SER A 100 -0.65 3.79 3.20
CA SER A 100 -0.71 5.26 3.13
C SER A 100 -2.11 5.78 2.80
N ASP A 101 -2.84 5.08 1.93
CA ASP A 101 -4.20 5.45 1.54
C ASP A 101 -5.17 5.30 2.72
N ILE A 102 -5.11 4.19 3.46
CA ILE A 102 -5.91 3.96 4.68
C ILE A 102 -5.59 4.99 5.76
N ILE A 103 -4.30 5.26 6.01
CA ILE A 103 -3.87 6.30 6.95
C ILE A 103 -4.47 7.63 6.54
N GLY A 104 -4.34 8.04 5.27
CA GLY A 104 -4.89 9.28 4.76
C GLY A 104 -6.41 9.40 4.96
N ARG A 105 -7.17 8.34 4.61
CA ARG A 105 -8.63 8.28 4.76
C ARG A 105 -9.08 8.49 6.21
N TRP A 106 -8.45 7.79 7.15
CA TRP A 106 -8.91 7.74 8.54
C TRP A 106 -8.17 8.66 9.51
N HIS A 107 -7.09 9.32 9.07
CA HIS A 107 -6.24 10.15 9.93
C HIS A 107 -7.05 11.22 10.68
N LYS A 108 -7.95 11.92 9.98
CA LYS A 108 -8.73 13.01 10.58
C LYS A 108 -9.77 12.50 11.57
N VAL A 109 -10.45 11.39 11.25
CA VAL A 109 -11.41 10.73 12.15
C VAL A 109 -10.69 10.27 13.43
N ARG A 110 -9.60 9.51 13.28
CA ARG A 110 -8.76 9.03 14.40
C ARG A 110 -8.19 10.16 15.25
N PHE A 111 -7.86 11.30 14.64
CA PHE A 111 -7.41 12.49 15.37
C PHE A 111 -8.52 13.02 16.28
N PHE A 112 -9.74 13.21 15.76
CA PHE A 112 -10.85 13.71 16.56
C PHE A 112 -11.29 12.73 17.64
N GLU A 113 -11.32 11.43 17.36
CA GLU A 113 -11.64 10.42 18.36
C GLU A 113 -10.62 10.38 19.49
N ARG A 114 -9.33 10.45 19.16
CA ARG A 114 -8.26 10.55 20.15
C ARG A 114 -8.41 11.80 21.01
N GLN A 115 -8.75 12.94 20.41
CA GLN A 115 -9.00 14.19 21.15
C GLN A 115 -10.21 14.05 22.08
N LYS A 116 -11.31 13.45 21.59
CA LYS A 116 -12.53 13.22 22.39
C LYS A 116 -12.25 12.28 23.56
N ALA A 117 -11.61 11.14 23.32
CA ALA A 117 -11.21 10.20 24.36
C ALA A 117 -10.23 10.85 25.37
N SER A 118 -9.25 11.63 24.89
CA SER A 118 -8.30 12.33 25.77
C SER A 118 -8.99 13.38 26.65
N LYS A 119 -9.99 14.09 26.13
CA LYS A 119 -10.81 15.02 26.93
C LYS A 119 -11.60 14.25 28.00
N ARG A 120 -12.18 13.10 27.67
CA ARG A 120 -12.88 12.22 28.62
C ARG A 120 -11.97 11.74 29.74
N VAL A 121 -10.77 11.26 29.41
CA VAL A 121 -9.75 10.88 30.41
C VAL A 121 -9.40 12.05 31.33
N LYS A 122 -9.18 13.26 30.79
CA LYS A 122 -8.89 14.45 31.61
C LYS A 122 -10.03 14.80 32.56
N ARG A 123 -11.28 14.73 32.08
CA ARG A 123 -12.48 14.98 32.90
C ARG A 123 -12.59 13.97 34.04
N LEU A 124 -12.50 12.67 33.73
CA LEU A 124 -12.59 11.60 34.72
C LEU A 124 -11.47 11.65 35.76
N ARG A 125 -10.25 12.05 35.37
CA ARG A 125 -9.15 12.27 36.33
C ARG A 125 -9.43 13.42 37.30
N LYS A 126 -10.07 14.48 36.81
CA LYS A 126 -10.48 15.62 37.66
C LYS A 126 -11.61 15.19 38.61
N GLU A 127 -12.61 14.49 38.09
CA GLU A 127 -13.72 13.94 38.90
C GLU A 127 -13.19 12.98 39.98
N LEU A 128 -12.20 12.13 39.67
CA LEU A 128 -11.57 11.25 40.65
C LEU A 128 -10.87 12.02 41.78
N ALA A 129 -10.23 13.15 41.48
CA ALA A 129 -9.58 13.99 42.49
C ALA A 129 -10.58 14.73 43.39
N GLU A 130 -11.81 14.96 42.90
CA GLU A 130 -12.89 15.65 43.62
C GLU A 130 -13.87 14.68 44.31
N ALA A 131 -13.85 13.39 43.95
CA ALA A 131 -14.80 12.39 44.40
C ALA A 131 -14.41 11.75 45.75
N GLY A 132 -14.89 12.30 46.86
CA GLY A 132 -14.70 11.75 48.21
C GLY A 132 -15.60 10.55 48.57
N GLY A 133 -15.84 9.59 47.65
CA GLY A 133 -16.65 8.40 47.96
C GLY A 133 -17.02 7.46 46.80
N ASN A 134 -16.98 7.92 45.54
CA ASN A 134 -17.29 7.11 44.35
C ASN A 134 -16.04 6.73 43.54
N GLU A 135 -14.89 6.59 44.20
CA GLU A 135 -13.58 6.39 43.55
C GLU A 135 -13.57 5.15 42.64
N SER A 136 -14.13 4.02 43.10
CA SER A 136 -14.13 2.74 42.36
C SER A 136 -14.83 2.81 40.99
N GLU A 137 -15.98 3.49 40.91
CA GLU A 137 -16.72 3.62 39.63
C GLU A 137 -16.01 4.57 38.67
N VAL A 138 -15.46 5.66 39.18
CA VAL A 138 -14.73 6.65 38.39
C VAL A 138 -13.42 6.06 37.86
N GLU A 139 -12.73 5.24 38.66
CA GLU A 139 -11.54 4.49 38.24
C GLU A 139 -11.84 3.49 37.13
N GLN A 140 -12.97 2.78 37.20
CA GLN A 140 -13.40 1.86 36.14
C GLN A 140 -13.64 2.62 34.84
N LYS A 141 -14.40 3.72 34.90
CA LYS A 141 -14.66 4.60 33.75
C LYS A 141 -13.37 5.19 33.20
N LEU A 142 -12.39 5.51 34.05
CA LEU A 142 -11.08 6.02 33.65
C LEU A 142 -10.30 4.95 32.87
N ARG A 143 -10.25 3.72 33.36
CA ARG A 143 -9.60 2.59 32.66
C ARG A 143 -10.20 2.35 31.28
N GLU A 144 -11.53 2.43 31.16
CA GLU A 144 -12.21 2.31 29.87
C GLU A 144 -11.86 3.48 28.93
N ALA A 145 -11.92 4.71 29.43
CA ALA A 145 -11.56 5.88 28.62
C ALA A 145 -10.08 5.86 28.16
N GLU A 146 -9.18 5.30 28.97
CA GLU A 146 -7.79 5.08 28.57
C GLU A 146 -7.64 4.02 27.48
N LEU A 147 -8.45 2.96 27.52
CA LEU A 147 -8.54 1.98 26.43
C LEU A 147 -9.05 2.61 25.13
N ASP A 148 -10.05 3.50 25.21
CA ASP A 148 -10.56 4.23 24.03
C ASP A 148 -9.48 5.11 23.38
N VAL A 149 -8.66 5.78 24.20
CA VAL A 149 -7.49 6.53 23.70
C VAL A 149 -6.52 5.59 22.99
N LYS A 150 -6.20 4.45 23.61
CA LYS A 150 -5.28 3.46 23.03
C LYS A 150 -5.83 2.84 21.74
N TYR A 151 -7.13 2.58 21.67
CA TYR A 151 -7.79 2.12 20.46
C TYR A 151 -7.57 3.10 19.31
N ALA A 152 -7.87 4.39 19.49
CA ALA A 152 -7.67 5.40 18.43
C ALA A 152 -6.19 5.53 18.00
N ILE A 153 -5.24 5.36 18.92
CA ILE A 153 -3.79 5.46 18.67
C ILE A 153 -3.24 4.21 17.96
N TYR A 154 -3.55 3.03 18.48
CA TYR A 154 -2.91 1.76 18.14
C TYR A 154 -3.74 0.87 17.22
N TYR A 155 -4.93 1.29 16.79
CA TYR A 155 -5.66 0.59 15.74
C TYR A 155 -4.76 0.36 14.51
N PRO A 156 -4.71 -0.88 13.96
CA PRO A 156 -3.84 -1.24 12.85
C PRO A 156 -3.94 -0.26 11.68
N LEU A 157 -2.79 0.16 11.15
CA LEU A 157 -2.76 1.13 10.05
C LEU A 157 -3.12 0.53 8.68
N GLU A 158 -3.14 -0.81 8.62
CA GLU A 158 -3.44 -1.59 7.41
C GLU A 158 -4.91 -2.00 7.31
N LYS A 159 -5.70 -1.84 8.39
CA LYS A 159 -7.13 -2.14 8.43
C LYS A 159 -7.95 -0.85 8.44
N GLU A 160 -9.18 -0.91 7.94
CA GLU A 160 -10.09 0.23 7.95
C GLU A 160 -10.55 0.53 9.37
N TYR A 161 -10.49 1.80 9.77
CA TYR A 161 -10.77 2.19 11.15
C TYR A 161 -12.27 2.18 11.44
N VAL A 162 -12.70 1.46 12.47
CA VAL A 162 -14.08 1.48 12.98
C VAL A 162 -14.20 2.56 14.07
N PRO A 163 -14.92 3.68 13.82
CA PRO A 163 -14.98 4.81 14.75
C PRO A 163 -15.77 4.51 16.02
N LEU A 164 -15.19 4.78 17.20
CA LEU A 164 -15.81 4.56 18.50
C LEU A 164 -16.98 5.51 18.80
N PHE A 165 -16.90 6.75 18.30
CA PHE A 165 -17.82 7.83 18.62
C PHE A 165 -18.51 8.36 17.38
N ALA A 166 -18.90 7.44 16.48
CA ALA A 166 -19.70 7.78 15.31
C ALA A 166 -20.97 8.49 15.75
N LYS A 167 -21.29 9.61 15.11
CA LYS A 167 -22.63 10.19 15.25
C LYS A 167 -23.55 9.28 14.47
N LYS A 168 -24.46 8.54 15.13
CA LYS A 168 -25.57 7.88 14.44
C LYS A 168 -26.21 8.93 13.52
N LYS A 169 -26.09 8.76 12.20
CA LYS A 169 -26.87 9.56 11.25
C LYS A 169 -28.33 9.18 11.53
N LYS A 170 -29.02 9.98 12.36
CA LYS A 170 -30.48 10.05 12.26
C LYS A 170 -30.76 10.42 10.79
N GLN A 171 -31.57 9.60 10.13
CA GLN A 171 -32.03 9.86 8.77
C GLN A 171 -32.59 11.28 8.69
N GLU A 172 -32.39 11.87 7.52
CA GLU A 172 -32.64 13.26 7.13
C GLU A 172 -33.97 13.80 7.65
N ASP A 173 -33.88 14.80 8.54
CA ASP A 173 -34.52 16.11 8.41
C ASP A 173 -34.56 16.75 9.79
N THR A 174 -33.68 17.74 10.02
CA THR A 174 -33.94 19.01 10.72
C THR A 174 -32.59 19.67 10.96
N ALA A 175 -32.56 20.95 10.60
CA ALA A 175 -31.47 21.89 10.64
C ALA A 175 -30.74 21.97 11.99
N GLU A 176 -29.52 22.52 11.92
CA GLU A 176 -28.78 23.19 13.00
C GLU A 176 -29.17 22.78 14.42
N SER A 177 -28.41 21.85 15.00
CA SER A 177 -28.38 21.69 16.46
C SER A 177 -26.93 21.57 16.92
N ASP A 178 -26.44 22.77 17.20
CA ASP A 178 -25.83 23.15 18.46
C ASP A 178 -24.46 22.58 18.81
N GLU A 179 -23.51 23.50 18.88
CA GLU A 179 -22.13 23.32 19.32
C GLU A 179 -22.01 23.39 20.85
N GLU A 180 -23.13 23.53 21.59
CA GLU A 180 -23.08 23.71 23.04
C GLU A 180 -24.33 23.16 23.74
N SER A 181 -24.32 21.88 24.12
CA SER A 181 -25.11 21.47 25.29
C SER A 181 -24.54 20.27 26.06
N PRO A 182 -24.56 20.29 27.41
CA PRO A 182 -23.75 19.45 28.26
C PRO A 182 -24.61 18.41 29.00
N GLU A 183 -24.61 17.16 28.56
CA GLU A 183 -24.83 15.98 29.43
C GLU A 183 -24.35 14.76 28.63
N PRO A 184 -23.37 13.99 29.14
CA PRO A 184 -22.74 12.91 28.40
C PRO A 184 -23.62 11.67 28.50
N ALA A 185 -24.80 11.70 27.86
CA ALA A 185 -25.55 10.49 27.59
C ALA A 185 -24.58 9.52 26.93
N GLU A 186 -24.32 8.43 27.64
CA GLU A 186 -23.26 7.48 27.41
C GLU A 186 -23.22 7.14 25.93
N TYR A 187 -22.18 7.62 25.23
CA TYR A 187 -21.96 7.23 23.84
C TYR A 187 -21.92 5.70 23.82
N GLU A 188 -22.99 5.07 23.34
CA GLU A 188 -23.01 3.64 23.06
C GLU A 188 -21.79 3.39 22.17
N ARG A 189 -20.86 2.58 22.68
CA ARG A 189 -19.57 2.32 22.04
C ARG A 189 -19.83 1.55 20.74
N GLU A 190 -19.84 2.24 19.61
CA GLU A 190 -19.97 1.64 18.27
C GLU A 190 -18.58 1.28 17.70
N GLY A 191 -17.75 0.65 18.53
CA GLY A 191 -16.43 0.18 18.12
C GLY A 191 -16.43 -1.26 17.64
N ASP A 192 -15.33 -1.68 17.01
CA ASP A 192 -15.06 -3.10 16.79
C ASP A 192 -14.73 -3.77 18.15
N PRO A 193 -15.62 -4.65 18.67
CA PRO A 193 -15.44 -5.24 19.99
C PRO A 193 -14.24 -6.18 20.04
N GLU A 194 -13.91 -6.86 18.93
CA GLU A 194 -12.77 -7.78 18.85
C GLU A 194 -11.46 -6.99 18.95
N MET A 195 -11.36 -5.89 18.19
CA MET A 195 -10.18 -5.05 18.23
C MET A 195 -10.00 -4.38 19.60
N TRP A 196 -11.09 -3.99 20.26
CA TRP A 196 -11.01 -3.41 21.60
C TRP A 196 -10.48 -4.41 22.64
N GLN A 197 -10.96 -5.65 22.60
CA GLN A 197 -10.41 -6.72 23.44
C GLN A 197 -8.94 -7.00 23.14
N LEU A 198 -8.57 -6.98 21.86
CA LEU A 198 -7.19 -7.17 21.43
C LEU A 198 -6.29 -6.04 21.93
N VAL A 199 -6.74 -4.78 21.84
CA VAL A 199 -6.04 -3.62 22.42
C VAL A 199 -5.91 -3.76 23.93
N LYS A 200 -6.93 -4.27 24.63
CA LYS A 200 -6.89 -4.52 26.08
C LYS A 200 -5.82 -5.56 26.44
N LYS A 201 -5.71 -6.66 25.68
CA LYS A 201 -4.65 -7.67 25.84
C LYS A 201 -3.26 -7.08 25.51
N CYS A 202 -3.12 -6.39 24.38
CA CYS A 202 -1.85 -5.74 24.03
C CYS A 202 -1.43 -4.66 25.03
N MET A 203 -2.38 -4.02 25.72
CA MET A 203 -2.11 -3.07 26.79
C MET A 203 -1.51 -3.74 28.02
N THR A 204 -1.96 -4.95 28.38
CA THR A 204 -1.35 -5.70 29.49
C THR A 204 0.03 -6.23 29.11
N ASP A 205 0.18 -6.66 27.86
CA ASP A 205 1.40 -7.32 27.37
C ASP A 205 2.48 -6.32 26.92
N GLY A 206 2.14 -5.04 26.77
CA GLY A 206 3.03 -4.00 26.25
C GLY A 206 3.28 -4.06 24.75
N THR A 207 2.51 -4.86 23.99
CA THR A 207 2.71 -5.14 22.54
C THR A 207 1.94 -4.20 21.60
N LEU A 208 1.47 -3.06 22.09
CA LEU A 208 0.62 -2.10 21.37
C LEU A 208 1.22 -1.58 20.05
N GLU A 209 2.54 -1.38 19.98
CA GLU A 209 3.18 -0.91 18.75
C GLU A 209 3.21 -1.98 17.65
N ALA A 210 3.33 -3.24 18.04
CA ALA A 210 3.30 -4.35 17.10
C ALA A 210 1.88 -4.52 16.51
N LEU A 211 0.83 -4.27 17.32
CA LEU A 211 -0.55 -4.20 16.85
C LEU A 211 -0.74 -3.08 15.82
N ARG A 212 -0.28 -1.87 16.12
CA ARG A 212 -0.41 -0.71 15.21
C ARG A 212 0.25 -0.94 13.86
N ASN A 213 1.40 -1.62 13.86
CA ASN A 213 2.14 -1.96 12.64
C ASN A 213 1.60 -3.20 11.92
N GLY A 214 0.46 -3.77 12.36
CA GLY A 214 -0.18 -4.90 11.70
C GLY A 214 0.47 -6.26 11.96
N LYS A 215 1.54 -6.34 12.78
CA LYS A 215 2.27 -7.60 13.02
C LYS A 215 1.44 -8.67 13.74
N LEU A 216 0.48 -8.26 14.58
CA LEU A 216 -0.43 -9.16 15.30
C LEU A 216 -1.75 -9.41 14.58
N THR A 217 -2.12 -8.55 13.64
CA THR A 217 -3.43 -8.60 12.94
C THR A 217 -3.28 -8.92 11.47
N ALA A 218 -2.07 -9.22 11.00
CA ALA A 218 -1.84 -9.75 9.67
C ALA A 218 -2.70 -11.02 9.59
N ASP A 219 -3.81 -10.90 8.88
CA ASP A 219 -4.71 -12.01 8.67
C ASP A 219 -3.86 -13.15 8.11
N LYS A 220 -4.07 -14.36 8.62
CA LYS A 220 -3.37 -15.59 8.20
C LYS A 220 -3.43 -15.84 6.68
N HIS A 221 -4.20 -15.05 5.95
CA HIS A 221 -4.36 -15.03 4.50
C HIS A 221 -3.27 -14.27 3.73
N ASP A 222 -2.57 -13.32 4.35
CA ASP A 222 -1.50 -12.52 3.72
C ASP A 222 -0.09 -13.05 4.04
N LEU A 223 -0.01 -14.14 4.81
CA LEU A 223 1.19 -14.95 4.93
C LEU A 223 1.32 -15.75 3.63
N ASP A 224 2.19 -15.29 2.75
CA ASP A 224 2.71 -16.08 1.65
C ASP A 224 3.14 -17.46 2.21
N PRO A 225 2.54 -18.59 1.78
CA PRO A 225 2.95 -19.92 2.23
C PRO A 225 4.38 -20.28 1.80
N GLY A 226 5.09 -19.40 1.10
CA GLY A 226 6.50 -19.59 0.71
C GLY A 226 7.57 -19.11 1.71
N ALA A 227 7.19 -18.53 2.86
CA ALA A 227 8.17 -17.99 3.82
C ALA A 227 8.64 -18.99 4.90
N GLU A 228 7.99 -20.13 5.04
CA GLU A 228 8.44 -21.21 5.93
C GLU A 228 8.87 -22.42 5.08
N GLN A 229 10.14 -22.82 5.22
CA GLN A 229 10.81 -23.99 4.62
C GLN A 229 11.41 -23.82 3.21
N SER A 230 12.65 -23.34 3.14
CA SER A 230 13.64 -23.88 2.18
C SER A 230 15.07 -23.73 2.71
N THR A 231 15.36 -24.33 3.88
CA THR A 231 16.69 -24.89 4.12
C THR A 231 16.81 -26.13 3.24
N VAL A 232 17.22 -25.96 1.98
CA VAL A 232 17.50 -27.08 1.08
C VAL A 232 18.85 -27.71 1.47
N PRO A 233 18.91 -28.97 1.91
CA PRO A 233 20.17 -29.72 1.89
C PRO A 233 20.50 -30.08 0.43
N ALA A 234 21.78 -30.00 0.08
CA ALA A 234 22.32 -30.23 -1.26
C ALA A 234 21.90 -31.60 -1.84
N PRO A 235 21.51 -31.71 -3.13
CA PRO A 235 21.24 -33.00 -3.73
C PRO A 235 22.54 -33.74 -4.09
N ILE A 236 22.67 -34.94 -3.54
CA ILE A 236 23.66 -35.95 -3.87
C ILE A 236 23.49 -36.37 -5.34
N VAL A 237 24.59 -36.30 -6.09
CA VAL A 237 24.71 -36.71 -7.49
C VAL A 237 24.63 -38.23 -7.60
N GLN A 238 23.71 -38.75 -8.42
CA GLN A 238 23.82 -40.11 -8.99
C GLN A 238 23.95 -40.01 -10.53
N PRO A 239 24.86 -40.78 -11.15
CA PRO A 239 25.10 -40.71 -12.60
C PRO A 239 24.04 -41.51 -13.38
N LYS A 240 23.41 -40.88 -14.37
CA LYS A 240 22.49 -41.55 -15.32
C LYS A 240 23.25 -42.07 -16.54
N MET A 241 22.95 -43.32 -16.90
CA MET A 241 23.47 -44.03 -18.07
C MET A 241 23.15 -43.31 -19.38
N GLN A 242 24.13 -43.32 -20.29
CA GLN A 242 24.08 -42.78 -21.64
C GLN A 242 23.13 -43.60 -22.53
N ARG A 243 22.14 -42.96 -23.16
CA ARG A 243 21.45 -43.51 -24.35
C ARG A 243 21.94 -42.73 -25.55
N GLN A 244 22.67 -43.42 -26.43
CA GLN A 244 23.11 -42.91 -27.72
C GLN A 244 21.86 -42.66 -28.59
N LYS A 245 21.72 -41.45 -29.12
CA LYS A 245 20.82 -41.14 -30.24
C LYS A 245 21.67 -40.55 -31.35
N ALA A 246 21.53 -41.15 -32.53
CA ALA A 246 22.30 -40.84 -33.72
C ALA A 246 22.05 -39.41 -34.23
N ASP A 247 23.13 -38.76 -34.69
CA ASP A 247 23.12 -37.44 -35.30
C ASP A 247 22.54 -37.48 -36.73
N PRO A 248 21.64 -36.57 -37.13
CA PRO A 248 21.37 -36.34 -38.54
C PRO A 248 22.43 -35.38 -39.12
N LYS A 249 23.03 -35.79 -40.24
CA LYS A 249 24.09 -35.05 -40.96
C LYS A 249 23.64 -33.63 -41.35
N PRO A 250 24.54 -32.63 -41.35
CA PRO A 250 24.21 -31.27 -41.73
C PRO A 250 24.11 -31.15 -43.26
N LEU A 251 22.95 -30.72 -43.77
CA LEU A 251 22.83 -30.24 -45.15
C LEU A 251 23.35 -28.80 -45.23
N GLU A 252 24.53 -28.62 -45.82
CA GLU A 252 25.07 -27.30 -46.16
C GLU A 252 24.26 -26.64 -47.30
N GLY A 253 24.13 -25.31 -47.25
CA GLY A 253 23.41 -24.52 -48.24
C GLY A 253 22.56 -23.39 -47.65
N ASN A 254 22.29 -22.35 -48.44
CA ASN A 254 21.54 -21.18 -48.00
C ASN A 254 20.04 -21.52 -47.80
N ARG A 255 19.33 -20.75 -46.96
CA ARG A 255 17.95 -21.03 -46.49
C ARG A 255 16.95 -21.41 -47.60
N ARG A 256 17.16 -20.93 -48.83
CA ARG A 256 16.30 -21.22 -49.99
C ARG A 256 16.56 -22.62 -50.57
N GLU A 257 17.78 -23.12 -50.55
CA GLU A 257 18.16 -24.45 -51.01
C GLU A 257 17.66 -25.53 -50.05
N ARG A 258 17.79 -25.29 -48.74
CA ARG A 258 17.22 -26.19 -47.71
C ARG A 258 15.71 -26.39 -47.85
N ARG A 259 14.98 -25.34 -48.24
CA ARG A 259 13.53 -25.42 -48.49
C ARG A 259 13.19 -26.17 -49.78
N LYS A 260 14.00 -26.05 -50.82
CA LYS A 260 13.81 -26.81 -52.07
C LYS A 260 14.09 -28.30 -51.86
N ALA A 261 15.19 -28.65 -51.19
CA ALA A 261 15.56 -30.05 -50.91
C ALA A 261 14.52 -30.77 -50.04
N ALA A 262 13.96 -30.07 -49.04
CA ALA A 262 12.89 -30.63 -48.21
C ALA A 262 11.56 -30.80 -48.97
N ALA A 263 11.31 -29.98 -49.99
CA ALA A 263 10.10 -30.10 -50.82
C ALA A 263 10.22 -31.24 -51.84
N THR A 264 11.40 -31.46 -52.43
CA THR A 264 11.65 -32.59 -53.33
C THR A 264 11.63 -33.93 -52.61
N ALA A 265 12.25 -34.02 -51.42
CA ALA A 265 12.21 -35.24 -50.61
C ALA A 265 10.80 -35.61 -50.13
N LYS A 266 9.91 -34.62 -49.98
CA LYS A 266 8.50 -34.86 -49.64
C LYS A 266 7.67 -35.28 -50.85
N ALA A 267 8.04 -34.82 -52.05
CA ALA A 267 7.38 -35.22 -53.29
C ALA A 267 7.76 -36.64 -53.71
N GLU A 268 9.01 -37.07 -53.45
CA GLU A 268 9.45 -38.46 -53.71
C GLU A 268 8.86 -39.48 -52.72
N SER A 269 8.40 -39.06 -51.53
CA SER A 269 7.80 -39.98 -50.55
C SER A 269 6.30 -40.23 -50.72
N ASP A 270 5.61 -39.45 -51.55
CA ASP A 270 4.16 -39.53 -51.76
C ASP A 270 3.77 -40.39 -52.99
N ASP A 271 4.74 -40.92 -53.75
CA ASP A 271 4.51 -41.70 -54.98
C ASP A 271 4.49 -43.23 -54.76
N ASP A 272 4.80 -43.72 -53.55
CA ASP A 272 4.99 -45.16 -53.25
C ASP A 272 3.87 -45.80 -52.39
N SER A 273 2.67 -45.21 -52.32
CA SER A 273 1.55 -45.80 -51.56
C SER A 273 0.25 -45.88 -52.35
N GLU A 274 0.29 -46.55 -53.50
CA GLU A 274 -0.88 -47.09 -54.18
C GLU A 274 -1.04 -48.58 -53.82
N GLY A 275 -2.04 -48.92 -52.99
CA GLY A 275 -2.38 -50.32 -52.74
C GLY A 275 -3.29 -50.62 -51.53
N GLY A 276 -4.60 -50.73 -51.79
CA GLY A 276 -5.48 -51.66 -51.05
C GLY A 276 -6.42 -51.07 -50.01
N PHE A 277 -7.58 -50.54 -50.45
CA PHE A 277 -8.71 -50.21 -49.58
C PHE A 277 -10.03 -50.76 -50.16
N PHE A 278 -10.10 -52.05 -50.50
CA PHE A 278 -11.37 -52.80 -50.57
C PHE A 278 -11.06 -54.30 -50.72
N GLU A 279 -11.13 -55.03 -49.60
CA GLU A 279 -11.68 -56.39 -49.50
C GLU A 279 -12.19 -56.61 -48.07
#